data_AF-A0A6P0NUY0-F1
#
_entry.id   AF-A0A6P0NUY0-F1
#
_cell.length_a   1.000
_cell.length_b   1.000
_cell.length_c   1.000
_cell.angle_alpha   90.00
_cell.angle_beta   90.00
_cell.angle_gamma   90.00
#
_symmetry.space_group_name_H-M   'P 1'
#
loop_
_entity.id
_entity.type
_entity.pdbx_description
1 polymer ?
#
loop_
_entity_poly.entity_id
_entity_poly.type
_entity_poly.pdbx_seq_one_letter_code
_entity_poly.pdbx_strand_id
1 'polypeptide(L)'
;MQKSYFHWLRVLIVIVLILGVYFRFINIDRKVYWHDEIITSVRIAGYTKENFSDILKKSGVVEQENLQQYLNIDSNKTFISTINSLATENPEQVPIYFILLRWWVKLFDNSIEVIRSFSAVVSLLVFPCVYWLCR
;
A
#
# COMPACT_ATOMS: atom_id res chain seq x y z
N MET A 1 -41.47 3.58 21.30
CA MET A 1 -40.21 4.28 21.66
C MET A 1 -38.94 3.71 21.00
N GLN A 2 -38.97 2.50 20.42
CA GLN A 2 -37.77 1.80 19.89
C GLN A 2 -37.17 2.38 18.58
N LYS A 3 -37.95 3.16 17.82
CA LYS A 3 -37.53 3.74 16.53
C LYS A 3 -36.43 4.82 16.65
N SER A 4 -36.44 5.60 17.73
CA SER A 4 -35.51 6.73 17.92
C SER A 4 -34.07 6.27 18.19
N TYR A 5 -33.90 5.20 18.98
CA TYR A 5 -32.58 4.65 19.32
C TYR A 5 -31.83 4.14 18.09
N PHE A 6 -32.55 3.52 17.15
CA PHE A 6 -31.98 2.99 15.92
C PHE A 6 -31.52 4.10 14.96
N HIS A 7 -32.21 5.24 14.93
CA HIS A 7 -31.77 6.42 14.17
C HIS A 7 -30.51 7.05 14.77
N TRP A 8 -30.44 7.19 16.09
CA TRP A 8 -29.24 7.74 16.74
C TRP A 8 -28.03 6.83 16.57
N LEU A 9 -28.21 5.51 16.70
CA LEU A 9 -27.13 4.53 16.50
C LEU A 9 -26.60 4.58 15.05
N ARG A 10 -27.46 4.72 14.05
CA ARG A 10 -27.05 4.88 12.65
C ARG A 10 -26.20 6.14 12.44
N VAL A 11 -26.62 7.27 13.03
CA VAL A 11 -25.86 8.52 12.96
C VAL A 11 -24.49 8.36 13.61
N LEU A 12 -24.42 7.71 14.78
CA LEU A 12 -23.17 7.41 15.46
C LEU A 12 -22.24 6.55 14.59
N ILE A 13 -22.75 5.49 13.97
CA ILE A 13 -21.97 4.62 13.07
C ILE A 13 -21.40 5.43 11.89
N VAL A 14 -22.21 6.28 11.26
CA VAL A 14 -21.76 7.14 10.16
C VAL A 14 -20.66 8.10 10.61
N ILE A 15 -20.81 8.72 11.78
CA ILE A 15 -19.79 9.62 12.34
C ILE A 15 -18.48 8.86 12.60
N VAL A 16 -18.55 7.67 13.21
CA VAL A 16 -17.38 6.83 13.48
C VAL A 16 -16.69 6.40 12.18
N LEU A 17 -17.44 6.06 11.13
CA LEU A 17 -16.87 5.73 9.82
C LEU A 17 -16.17 6.94 9.20
N ILE A 18 -16.78 8.12 9.22
CA ILE A 18 -16.17 9.35 8.69
C ILE A 18 -14.87 9.67 9.44
N LEU A 19 -14.88 9.61 10.77
CA LEU A 19 -13.68 9.84 11.59
C LEU A 19 -12.61 8.77 11.34
N GLY A 20 -13.00 7.51 11.23
CA GLY A 20 -12.08 6.41 10.93
C GLY A 20 -11.41 6.56 9.56
N VAL A 21 -12.18 6.95 8.54
CA VAL A 21 -11.67 7.29 7.20
C VAL A 21 -10.69 8.46 7.30
N TYR A 22 -11.11 9.55 7.95
CA TYR A 22 -10.28 10.75 8.11
C TYR A 22 -8.94 10.46 8.81
N PHE A 23 -8.98 9.76 9.95
CA PHE A 23 -7.76 9.38 10.68
C PHE A 23 -6.88 8.38 9.94
N ARG A 24 -7.41 7.67 8.95
CA ARG A 24 -6.61 6.75 8.13
C ARG A 24 -5.77 7.48 7.08
N PHE A 25 -6.25 8.60 6.57
CA PHE A 25 -5.52 9.42 5.60
C PHE A 25 -4.65 10.50 6.24
N ILE A 26 -4.93 10.92 7.48
CA ILE A 26 -4.14 11.94 8.15
C ILE A 26 -2.72 11.44 8.48
N ASN A 27 -1.71 12.29 8.25
CA ASN A 27 -0.29 12.00 8.52
C ASN A 27 0.22 10.71 7.85
N ILE A 28 -0.31 10.37 6.67
CA ILE A 28 0.20 9.26 5.87
C ILE A 28 1.66 9.50 5.43
N ASP A 29 2.09 10.75 5.25
CA ASP A 29 3.46 11.09 4.86
C ASP A 29 4.43 11.04 6.06
N ARG A 30 3.99 11.47 7.26
CA ARG A 30 4.87 11.70 8.41
C ARG A 30 5.38 10.44 9.13
N LYS A 31 4.95 9.25 8.73
CA LYS A 31 5.38 8.00 9.37
C LYS A 31 6.69 7.51 8.77
N VAL A 32 7.62 7.12 9.65
CA VAL A 32 8.90 6.48 9.26
C VAL A 32 8.62 5.32 8.31
N TYR A 33 9.36 5.28 7.21
CA TYR A 33 9.17 4.28 6.17
C TYR A 33 9.68 2.92 6.64
N TRP A 34 8.79 1.93 6.72
CA TRP A 34 9.10 0.66 7.38
C TRP A 34 9.72 -0.34 6.42
N HIS A 35 10.41 -1.35 6.96
CA HIS A 35 11.23 -2.29 6.18
C HIS A 35 10.42 -3.03 5.10
N ASP A 36 9.18 -3.42 5.40
CA ASP A 36 8.30 -4.09 4.43
C ASP A 36 7.80 -3.15 3.33
N GLU A 37 7.66 -1.84 3.63
CA GLU A 37 7.30 -0.83 2.64
C GLU A 37 8.44 -0.64 1.64
N ILE A 38 9.70 -0.63 2.12
CA ILE A 38 10.89 -0.57 1.26
C ILE A 38 10.96 -1.79 0.34
N ILE A 39 10.78 -3.00 0.89
CA ILE A 39 10.76 -4.24 0.09
C ILE A 39 9.68 -4.16 -1.00
N THR A 40 8.50 -3.65 -0.64
CA THR A 40 7.38 -3.48 -1.58
C THR A 40 7.74 -2.52 -2.71
N SER A 41 8.35 -1.38 -2.37
CA SER A 41 8.79 -0.36 -3.31
C SER A 41 9.85 -0.83 -4.30
N VAL A 42 10.88 -1.51 -3.79
CA VAL A 42 11.96 -2.09 -4.60
C VAL A 42 11.39 -3.11 -5.58
N ARG A 43 10.39 -3.87 -5.13
CA ARG A 43 9.73 -4.87 -5.96
C ARG A 43 8.85 -4.27 -7.05
N ILE A 44 8.07 -3.22 -6.77
CA ILE A 44 7.28 -2.54 -7.81
C ILE A 44 8.19 -1.82 -8.82
N ALA A 45 9.38 -1.39 -8.40
CA ALA A 45 10.42 -0.84 -9.28
C ALA A 45 11.16 -1.91 -10.12
N GLY A 46 10.96 -3.21 -9.83
CA GLY A 46 11.51 -4.31 -10.62
C GLY A 46 12.95 -4.71 -10.27
N TYR A 47 13.39 -4.44 -9.04
CA TYR A 47 14.67 -4.95 -8.51
C TYR A 47 14.47 -6.29 -7.77
N THR A 48 15.40 -7.23 -8.00
CA THR A 48 15.48 -8.56 -7.36
C THR A 48 15.93 -8.46 -5.89
N LYS A 49 15.48 -9.39 -5.02
CA LYS A 49 15.81 -9.38 -3.57
C LYS A 49 17.31 -9.43 -3.28
N GLU A 50 18.09 -10.13 -4.12
CA GLU A 50 19.54 -10.29 -3.92
C GLU A 50 20.31 -8.97 -4.04
N ASN A 51 19.96 -8.13 -5.02
CA ASN A 51 20.58 -6.80 -5.14
C ASN A 51 20.23 -5.90 -3.95
N PHE A 52 19.10 -6.15 -3.29
CA PHE A 52 18.59 -5.30 -2.23
C PHE A 52 19.14 -5.65 -0.84
N SER A 53 19.38 -6.93 -0.55
CA SER A 53 19.97 -7.36 0.73
C SER A 53 21.39 -6.85 0.92
N ASP A 54 22.17 -6.75 -0.16
CA ASP A 54 23.51 -6.15 -0.16
C ASP A 54 23.47 -4.62 0.02
N ILE A 55 22.41 -3.96 -0.46
CA ILE A 55 22.21 -2.51 -0.27
C ILE A 55 21.82 -2.23 1.18
N LEU A 56 20.85 -2.97 1.75
CA LEU A 56 20.41 -2.81 3.14
C LEU A 56 21.52 -3.07 4.16
N LYS A 57 22.39 -4.06 3.91
CA LYS A 57 23.59 -4.31 4.74
C LYS A 57 24.56 -3.14 4.72
N LYS A 58 24.60 -2.35 3.64
CA LYS A 58 25.48 -1.18 3.49
C LYS A 58 24.91 0.08 4.13
N SER A 59 23.58 0.24 4.10
CA SER A 59 22.88 1.41 4.61
C SER A 59 22.00 1.03 5.80
N GLY A 60 22.64 0.81 6.96
CA GLY A 60 21.96 0.42 8.21
C GLY A 60 20.92 1.41 8.74
N VAL A 61 20.82 2.61 8.15
CA VAL A 61 19.73 3.57 8.31
C VAL A 61 19.55 4.24 6.94
N VAL A 62 18.52 3.87 6.19
CA VAL A 62 18.27 4.47 4.87
C VAL A 62 17.50 5.77 5.05
N GLU A 63 18.22 6.88 4.91
CA GLU A 63 17.66 8.23 4.93
C GLU A 63 16.71 8.44 3.73
N GLN A 64 15.62 9.17 3.94
CA GLN A 64 14.49 9.31 3.01
C GLN A 64 14.89 9.81 1.60
N GLU A 65 15.94 10.65 1.51
CA GLU A 65 16.47 11.15 0.23
C GLU A 65 17.12 10.06 -0.62
N ASN A 66 17.82 9.09 -0.01
CA ASN A 66 18.47 8.01 -0.75
C ASN A 66 17.45 7.00 -1.31
N LEU A 67 16.28 6.87 -0.68
CA LEU A 67 15.21 5.98 -1.15
C LEU A 67 14.55 6.47 -2.45
N GLN A 68 14.46 7.78 -2.67
CA GLN A 68 13.83 8.33 -3.89
C GLN A 68 14.54 7.89 -5.17
N GLN A 69 15.86 7.71 -5.14
CA GLN A 69 16.62 7.25 -6.29
C GLN A 69 16.32 5.78 -6.66
N TYR A 70 15.95 4.95 -5.68
CA TYR A 70 15.61 3.53 -5.87
C TYR A 70 14.11 3.27 -6.03
N LEU A 71 13.28 4.23 -5.61
CA LEU A 71 11.85 4.22 -5.84
C LEU A 71 11.53 4.43 -7.32
N ASN A 72 12.34 5.22 -8.04
CA ASN A 72 12.05 5.62 -9.41
C ASN A 72 11.80 4.41 -10.32
N ILE A 73 10.57 4.29 -10.82
CA ILE A 73 10.15 3.18 -11.68
C ILE A 73 10.89 3.35 -13.01
N ASP A 74 11.91 2.53 -13.21
CA ASP A 74 12.61 2.44 -14.47
C ASP A 74 11.61 1.97 -15.55
N SER A 75 11.20 2.90 -16.41
CA SER A 75 10.18 2.68 -17.43
C SER A 75 10.62 1.65 -18.49
N ASN A 76 11.90 1.26 -18.48
CA ASN A 76 12.47 0.26 -19.39
C ASN A 76 12.35 -1.20 -18.88
N LYS A 77 11.84 -1.46 -17.67
CA LYS A 77 11.67 -2.84 -17.16
C LYS A 77 10.23 -3.35 -17.29
N THR A 78 10.02 -4.20 -18.29
CA THR A 78 8.74 -4.80 -18.69
C THR A 78 8.03 -5.61 -17.59
N PHE A 79 6.72 -5.41 -17.44
CA PHE A 79 5.80 -6.06 -16.50
C PHE A 79 5.99 -7.57 -16.29
N ILE A 80 6.38 -8.29 -17.35
CA ILE A 80 6.52 -9.74 -17.38
C ILE A 80 7.78 -10.20 -16.61
N SER A 81 8.86 -9.41 -16.60
CA SER A 81 10.08 -9.79 -15.88
C SER A 81 9.89 -9.70 -14.37
N THR A 82 9.10 -8.75 -13.88
CA THR A 82 8.73 -8.64 -12.46
C THR A 82 7.87 -9.83 -12.03
N ILE A 83 6.88 -10.24 -12.83
CA ILE A 83 6.02 -11.41 -12.53
C ILE A 83 6.84 -12.70 -12.54
N ASN A 84 7.72 -12.88 -13.53
CA ASN A 84 8.56 -14.08 -13.61
C ASN A 84 9.56 -14.15 -12.44
N SER A 85 10.20 -13.05 -12.05
CA SER A 85 11.09 -13.01 -10.88
C SER A 85 10.33 -13.24 -9.57
N LEU A 86 9.12 -12.68 -9.41
CA LEU A 86 8.26 -12.96 -8.24
C LEU A 86 7.83 -14.43 -8.16
N ALA A 87 7.44 -15.02 -9.30
CA ALA A 87 7.00 -16.41 -9.37
C ALA A 87 8.14 -17.41 -9.12
N THR A 88 9.39 -17.05 -9.44
CA THR A 88 10.56 -17.93 -9.20
C THR A 88 11.24 -17.69 -7.86
N GLU A 89 11.30 -16.46 -7.36
CA GLU A 89 12.07 -16.16 -6.15
C GLU A 89 11.26 -16.21 -4.85
N ASN A 90 9.96 -15.85 -4.87
CA ASN A 90 9.14 -15.76 -3.64
C ASN A 90 7.66 -16.07 -3.91
N PRO A 91 7.30 -17.34 -4.16
CA PRO A 91 5.93 -17.77 -4.41
C PRO A 91 4.97 -17.54 -3.22
N GLU A 92 5.49 -17.25 -2.03
CA GLU A 92 4.70 -16.98 -0.81
C GLU A 92 3.95 -15.63 -0.85
N GLN A 93 4.39 -14.68 -1.69
CA GLN A 93 3.80 -13.34 -1.73
C GLN A 93 2.86 -13.19 -2.91
N VAL A 94 1.58 -12.94 -2.62
CA VAL A 94 0.50 -12.89 -3.61
C VAL A 94 0.81 -11.80 -4.66
N PRO A 95 1.10 -12.16 -5.93
CA PRO A 95 1.61 -11.22 -6.92
C PRO A 95 0.59 -10.13 -7.29
N ILE A 96 -0.70 -10.38 -7.06
CA ILE A 96 -1.78 -9.47 -7.43
C ILE A 96 -1.69 -8.11 -6.72
N TYR A 97 -1.24 -8.09 -5.46
CA TYR A 97 -1.09 -6.85 -4.70
C TYR A 97 -0.05 -5.94 -5.36
N PHE A 98 1.11 -6.48 -5.74
CA PHE A 98 2.19 -5.72 -6.36
C PHE A 98 1.80 -5.22 -7.75
N ILE A 99 1.02 -5.99 -8.50
CA ILE A 99 0.51 -5.58 -9.81
C ILE A 99 -0.43 -4.40 -9.66
N LEU A 100 -1.43 -4.50 -8.78
CA LEU A 100 -2.40 -3.42 -8.55
C LEU A 100 -1.72 -2.16 -7.99
N LEU A 101 -0.77 -2.33 -7.08
CA LEU A 101 0.00 -1.23 -6.51
C LEU A 101 0.84 -0.53 -7.58
N ARG A 102 1.52 -1.27 -8.47
CA ARG A 102 2.30 -0.68 -9.57
C ARG A 102 1.41 0.09 -10.54
N TRP A 103 0.19 -0.42 -10.82
CA TRP A 103 -0.80 0.30 -11.61
C TRP A 103 -1.26 1.59 -10.92
N TRP A 104 -1.52 1.53 -9.61
CA TRP A 104 -1.92 2.69 -8.81
C TRP A 104 -0.85 3.79 -8.83
N VAL A 105 0.39 3.41 -8.58
CA VAL A 105 1.55 4.32 -8.62
C VAL A 105 1.75 4.92 -10.01
N LYS A 106 1.57 4.14 -11.08
CA LYS A 106 1.65 4.65 -12.45
C LYS A 106 0.59 5.72 -12.75
N LEU A 107 -0.57 5.65 -12.11
CA LEU A 107 -1.68 6.60 -12.33
C LEU A 107 -1.53 7.89 -11.50
N PHE A 108 -0.98 7.79 -10.29
CA PHE A 108 -0.99 8.88 -9.30
C PHE A 108 0.39 9.42 -8.91
N ASP A 109 1.44 8.96 -9.59
CA ASP A 109 2.85 9.26 -9.35
C ASP A 109 3.53 8.39 -8.27
N ASN A 110 4.86 8.35 -8.31
CA ASN A 110 5.70 7.48 -7.52
C ASN A 110 6.15 8.10 -6.20
N SER A 111 5.16 8.51 -5.41
CA SER A 111 5.35 9.07 -4.07
C SER A 111 5.00 8.05 -2.98
N ILE A 112 5.69 8.14 -1.84
CA ILE A 112 5.42 7.29 -0.66
C ILE A 112 3.96 7.41 -0.22
N GLU A 113 3.40 8.62 -0.30
CA GLU A 113 2.00 8.92 -0.02
C GLU A 113 1.05 8.13 -0.91
N VAL A 114 1.37 8.01 -2.20
CA VAL A 114 0.57 7.29 -3.19
C VAL A 114 0.59 5.80 -2.90
N ILE A 115 1.76 5.24 -2.57
CA ILE A 115 1.90 3.82 -2.18
C ILE A 115 1.04 3.52 -0.94
N ARG A 116 1.11 4.39 0.07
CA ARG A 116 0.32 4.25 1.29
C ARG A 116 -1.18 4.46 1.06
N SER A 117 -1.54 5.37 0.15
CA SER A 117 -2.93 5.65 -0.22
C SER A 117 -3.62 4.43 -0.84
N PHE A 118 -2.91 3.61 -1.61
CA PHE A 118 -3.46 2.38 -2.18
C PHE A 118 -3.99 1.45 -1.08
N SER A 119 -3.16 1.15 -0.09
CA SER A 119 -3.53 0.31 1.06
C SER A 119 -4.65 0.93 1.90
N ALA A 120 -4.67 2.27 2.03
CA ALA A 120 -5.76 2.98 2.69
C ALA A 120 -7.09 2.82 1.93
N VAL A 121 -7.10 3.04 0.62
CA VAL A 121 -8.30 2.93 -0.23
C VAL A 121 -8.82 1.50 -0.28
N VAL A 122 -7.95 0.51 -0.52
CA VAL A 122 -8.34 -0.91 -0.56
C VAL A 122 -8.97 -1.36 0.76
N SER A 123 -8.46 -0.87 1.89
CA SER A 123 -9.03 -1.21 3.20
C SER A 123 -10.46 -0.69 3.41
N LEU A 124 -10.87 0.39 2.72
CA LEU A 124 -12.24 0.90 2.81
C LEU A 124 -13.25 -0.02 2.13
N LEU A 125 -12.82 -0.86 1.17
CA LEU A 125 -13.67 -1.83 0.51
C LEU A 125 -14.18 -2.92 1.46
N VAL A 126 -13.58 -3.09 2.64
CA VAL A 126 -14.06 -4.02 3.67
C VAL A 126 -15.47 -3.63 4.14
N PHE A 127 -15.78 -2.34 4.27
CA PHE A 127 -17.10 -1.90 4.74
C PHE A 127 -18.27 -2.33 3.83
N PRO A 128 -18.26 -2.05 2.52
CA PRO A 128 -19.31 -2.55 1.62
C PRO A 128 -19.30 -4.08 1.48
N CYS A 129 -18.12 -4.73 1.49
CA CYS A 129 -18.04 -6.19 1.39
C CYS A 129 -18.67 -6.89 2.60
N VAL A 130 -18.38 -6.43 3.82
CA VAL A 130 -18.99 -6.97 5.05
C VAL A 130 -20.49 -6.69 5.08
N TYR A 131 -20.91 -5.48 4.71
CA TYR A 131 -22.34 -5.16 4.60
C TYR A 131 -23.05 -6.08 3.61
N TRP A 132 -22.44 -6.37 2.46
CA TRP A 132 -23.01 -7.27 1.47
C TRP A 132 -23.07 -8.72 1.95
N LEU A 133 -22.05 -9.19 2.66
CA LEU A 133 -22.01 -10.54 3.21
C LEU A 133 -23.02 -10.77 4.35
N CYS A 134 -23.28 -9.73 5.15
CA CYS A 134 -24.24 -9.80 6.26
C CYS A 134 -25.70 -9.50 5.85
N ARG A 135 -25.93 -9.27 4.55
CA ARG A 135 -27.28 -9.11 3.99
C ARG A 135 -27.86 -10.45 3.58
#